data_AF-A0A6L6C6Y9-F1
#
_entry.id   AF-A0A6L6C6Y9-F1
#
_cell.length_a   1.000
_cell.length_b   1.000
_cell.length_c   1.000
_cell.angle_alpha   90.00
_cell.angle_beta   90.00
_cell.angle_gamma   90.00
#
_symmetry.space_group_name_H-M   'P 1'
#
loop_
_entity.id
_entity.type
_entity.pdbx_description
1 polymer ?
#
loop_
_entity_poly.entity_id
_entity_poly.type
_entity_poly.pdbx_seq_one_letter_code
_entity_poly.pdbx_strand_id
1 'polypeptide(L)'
;MGTAHNAGRAASAQSRSYDFREEFIPIRLLCAHEFTLCQLPFRFRIYSVPVPCLAMPEILEVESYRALAERVVGARISRGFSDQYAAKKLPSTSFWSRSIKGLTVTGTDRRGKLMLLETDGMRLGMRFGMTGVLLLDSDAGIDGLFYGPHKYRSSWIRAGIEFEDGRKLVLHDPRRLGRVEVDPDLSELGPDALRIKRKEFDQVLHIKRGEGPALKARLLDQ
;
A
#
# COMPACT_ATOMS: atom_id res chain seq x y z
N MET A 1 35.34 -65.61 25.72
CA MET A 1 35.25 -64.60 24.64
C MET A 1 34.56 -63.40 25.27
N GLY A 2 35.25 -62.42 25.86
CA GLY A 2 36.08 -61.40 25.18
C GLY A 2 35.17 -60.47 24.37
N THR A 3 35.02 -59.16 24.60
CA THR A 3 35.78 -58.18 25.40
C THR A 3 34.97 -56.87 25.56
N ALA A 4 35.22 -56.17 26.69
CA ALA A 4 35.32 -54.70 26.88
C ALA A 4 34.05 -53.81 26.82
N HIS A 5 33.62 -53.19 27.93
CA HIS A 5 34.06 -51.89 28.49
C HIS A 5 33.77 -50.68 27.57
N ASN A 6 32.84 -49.79 27.96
CA ASN A 6 33.20 -48.60 28.75
C ASN A 6 31.99 -47.73 29.14
N ALA A 7 32.08 -47.22 30.37
CA ALA A 7 31.32 -46.10 30.92
C ALA A 7 32.01 -44.76 30.54
N GLY A 8 31.30 -43.63 30.64
CA GLY A 8 31.96 -42.34 30.88
C GLY A 8 31.35 -41.09 30.25
N ARG A 9 30.58 -40.35 31.06
CA ARG A 9 30.53 -38.88 31.24
C ARG A 9 30.84 -37.90 30.06
N ALA A 10 29.83 -37.07 29.80
CA ALA A 10 29.77 -35.61 29.99
C ALA A 10 30.95 -34.67 29.56
N ALA A 11 30.52 -33.65 28.80
CA ALA A 11 30.91 -32.24 28.81
C ALA A 11 32.36 -31.84 28.48
N SER A 12 32.53 -31.20 27.31
CA SER A 12 33.36 -30.01 27.20
C SER A 12 32.82 -29.08 26.12
N ALA A 13 32.61 -27.82 26.52
CA ALA A 13 32.34 -26.69 25.65
C ALA A 13 33.64 -26.23 25.00
N GLN A 14 33.64 -25.96 23.70
CA GLN A 14 34.66 -25.14 23.05
C GLN A 14 33.99 -24.11 22.16
N SER A 15 34.17 -22.87 22.58
CA SER A 15 33.92 -21.63 21.84
C SER A 15 34.68 -21.61 20.53
N ARG A 16 33.97 -21.49 19.40
CA ARG A 16 34.56 -21.09 18.12
C ARG A 16 34.20 -19.63 17.86
N SER A 17 35.23 -18.80 17.94
CA SER A 17 35.33 -17.45 17.42
C SER A 17 34.94 -17.41 15.95
N TYR A 18 33.99 -16.55 15.59
CA TYR A 18 33.67 -16.22 14.21
C TYR A 18 34.54 -15.04 13.76
N ASP A 19 35.48 -15.31 12.87
CA ASP A 19 36.30 -14.33 12.16
C ASP A 19 35.48 -13.83 10.95
N PHE A 20 35.05 -12.57 10.97
CA PHE A 20 34.35 -11.92 9.86
C PHE A 20 35.40 -11.41 8.87
N ARG A 21 35.59 -12.13 7.76
CA ARG A 21 36.27 -11.61 6.57
C ARG A 21 35.23 -11.27 5.51
N GLU A 22 35.10 -9.98 5.26
CA GLU A 22 34.39 -9.39 4.11
C GLU A 22 35.15 -9.77 2.82
N GLU A 23 34.56 -10.63 1.99
CA GLU A 23 34.99 -10.84 0.60
C GLU A 23 33.91 -10.33 -0.35
N PHE A 24 34.11 -9.11 -0.85
CA PHE A 24 33.36 -8.53 -1.96
C PHE A 24 33.67 -9.31 -3.25
N ILE A 25 32.70 -10.06 -3.76
CA ILE A 25 32.74 -10.68 -5.09
C ILE A 25 32.28 -9.64 -6.12
N PRO A 26 33.03 -9.36 -7.20
CA PRO A 26 32.60 -8.42 -8.23
C PRO A 26 31.59 -9.08 -9.18
N ILE A 27 30.36 -8.58 -9.20
CA ILE A 27 29.35 -8.98 -10.19
C ILE A 27 29.74 -8.40 -11.55
N ARG A 28 30.15 -9.27 -12.48
CA ARG A 28 30.33 -8.96 -13.89
C ARG A 28 29.01 -8.54 -14.52
N LEU A 29 28.93 -7.29 -14.97
CA LEU A 29 27.91 -6.78 -15.85
C LEU A 29 28.18 -7.32 -17.27
N LEU A 30 27.34 -8.24 -17.75
CA LEU A 30 27.28 -8.59 -19.17
C LEU A 30 25.97 -8.07 -19.73
N CYS A 31 26.07 -6.92 -20.39
CA CYS A 31 25.05 -6.33 -21.23
C CYS A 31 25.40 -6.63 -22.69
N ALA A 32 24.53 -7.33 -23.42
CA ALA A 32 24.48 -7.32 -24.88
C ALA A 32 23.13 -7.89 -25.36
N HIS A 33 22.22 -7.04 -25.84
CA HIS A 33 21.86 -7.06 -27.25
C HIS A 33 20.99 -5.86 -27.63
N GLU A 34 21.34 -5.32 -28.79
CA GLU A 34 20.85 -4.12 -29.46
C GLU A 34 19.34 -4.14 -29.74
N PHE A 35 18.69 -3.00 -29.50
CA PHE A 35 17.49 -2.62 -30.25
C PHE A 35 17.63 -1.15 -30.66
N THR A 36 17.89 -0.94 -31.94
CA THR A 36 17.90 0.36 -32.61
C THR A 36 16.47 0.81 -32.85
N LEU A 37 15.95 1.77 -32.06
CA LEU A 37 14.78 2.56 -32.44
C LEU A 37 14.90 4.01 -31.96
N CYS A 38 14.77 4.90 -32.94
CA CYS A 38 14.59 6.35 -32.94
C CYS A 38 14.68 7.15 -31.63
N GLN A 39 15.53 8.16 -31.68
CA GLN A 39 15.67 9.29 -30.76
C GLN A 39 14.33 10.00 -30.48
N LEU A 40 13.93 10.06 -29.21
CA LEU A 40 13.07 11.10 -28.65
C LEU A 40 13.65 11.55 -27.30
N PRO A 41 13.69 12.85 -26.98
CA PRO A 41 14.30 13.32 -25.75
C PRO A 41 13.27 13.30 -24.61
N PHE A 42 12.95 12.12 -24.07
CA PHE A 42 12.10 12.02 -22.88
C PHE A 42 12.86 11.34 -21.75
N ARG A 43 13.40 12.17 -20.84
CA ARG A 43 14.13 11.74 -19.66
C ARG A 43 13.11 11.51 -18.53
N PHE A 44 12.55 10.30 -18.49
CA PHE A 44 11.71 9.84 -17.38
C PHE A 44 12.54 9.82 -16.10
N ARG A 45 12.07 10.50 -15.05
CA ARG A 45 12.69 10.45 -13.72
C ARG A 45 11.77 9.69 -12.77
N ILE A 46 11.89 8.37 -12.79
CA ILE A 46 11.28 7.51 -11.77
C ILE A 46 12.11 7.69 -10.49
N TYR A 47 11.53 8.27 -9.44
CA TYR A 47 12.14 8.21 -8.11
C TYR A 47 11.92 6.81 -7.54
N SER A 48 12.82 5.88 -7.87
CA SER A 48 12.88 4.58 -7.22
C SER A 48 13.54 4.75 -5.84
N VAL A 49 12.73 4.87 -4.79
CA VAL A 49 13.22 4.61 -3.43
C VAL A 49 13.29 3.09 -3.29
N PRO A 50 14.47 2.47 -3.07
CA PRO A 50 14.58 1.02 -3.02
C PRO A 50 14.12 0.55 -1.64
N VAL A 51 12.83 0.29 -1.49
CA VAL A 51 12.32 -0.50 -0.37
C VAL A 51 11.75 -1.80 -0.96
N PRO A 52 12.40 -2.96 -0.78
CA PRO A 52 11.91 -4.21 -1.32
C PRO A 52 10.79 -4.70 -0.40
N CYS A 53 9.59 -4.21 -0.64
CA CYS A 53 8.42 -4.68 0.08
C CYS A 53 7.45 -5.25 -0.94
N LEU A 54 7.39 -6.57 -1.01
CA LEU A 54 6.22 -7.34 -1.48
C LEU A 54 4.98 -7.09 -0.56
N ALA A 55 4.90 -5.93 0.10
CA ALA A 55 4.07 -5.74 1.26
C ALA A 55 2.65 -5.33 0.85
N MET A 56 1.70 -6.03 1.45
CA MET A 56 0.31 -5.62 1.54
C MET A 56 0.24 -4.16 2.04
N PRO A 57 -0.52 -3.26 1.37
CA PRO A 57 -0.73 -1.91 1.86
C PRO A 57 -1.27 -1.89 3.29
N GLU A 58 -0.45 -1.36 4.19
CA GLU A 58 -0.76 -1.12 5.59
C GLU A 58 -0.86 0.39 5.83
N ILE A 59 -0.84 0.81 7.09
CA ILE A 59 -1.08 2.21 7.47
C ILE A 59 -0.09 3.20 6.85
N LEU A 60 1.18 2.83 6.69
CA LEU A 60 2.23 3.71 6.17
C LEU A 60 2.14 3.90 4.65
N GLU A 61 1.81 2.84 3.92
CA GLU A 61 1.59 2.90 2.48
C GLU A 61 0.36 3.76 2.19
N VAL A 62 -0.73 3.57 2.93
CA VAL A 62 -1.95 4.39 2.78
C VAL A 62 -1.70 5.85 3.15
N GLU A 63 -0.88 6.14 4.16
CA GLU A 63 -0.47 7.52 4.47
C GLU A 63 0.33 8.14 3.32
N SER A 64 1.21 7.37 2.70
CA SER A 64 1.97 7.84 1.54
C SER A 64 1.08 8.09 0.32
N TYR A 65 0.04 7.26 0.12
CA TYR A 65 -0.98 7.47 -0.91
C TYR A 65 -1.82 8.71 -0.62
N ARG A 66 -2.21 8.95 0.64
CA ARG A 66 -2.88 10.18 1.06
C ARG A 66 -2.02 11.42 0.73
N ALA A 67 -0.72 11.38 1.05
CA ALA A 67 0.20 12.47 0.73
C ALA A 67 0.34 12.71 -0.79
N LEU A 68 0.27 11.66 -1.62
CA LEU A 68 0.22 11.80 -3.08
C LEU A 68 -1.09 12.45 -3.54
N ALA A 69 -2.22 12.05 -2.96
CA ALA A 69 -3.54 12.59 -3.25
C ALA A 69 -3.68 14.07 -2.84
N GLU A 70 -2.88 14.56 -1.89
CA GLU A 70 -2.86 15.98 -1.52
C GLU A 70 -2.59 16.91 -2.73
N ARG A 71 -1.88 16.40 -3.74
CA ARG A 71 -1.56 17.17 -4.94
C ARG A 71 -2.79 17.53 -5.78
N VAL A 72 -3.90 16.82 -5.63
CA VAL A 72 -5.15 17.09 -6.38
C VAL A 72 -6.17 17.91 -5.58
N VAL A 73 -5.81 18.38 -4.37
CA VAL A 73 -6.64 19.31 -3.63
C VAL A 73 -6.82 20.61 -4.41
N GLY A 74 -8.06 21.10 -4.48
CA GLY A 74 -8.50 22.22 -5.32
C GLY A 74 -8.92 21.82 -6.74
N ALA A 75 -8.66 20.58 -7.17
CA ALA A 75 -9.06 20.13 -8.50
C ALA A 75 -10.54 19.73 -8.56
N ARG A 76 -11.20 20.09 -9.67
CA ARG A 76 -12.58 19.72 -9.96
C ARG A 76 -12.64 18.41 -10.71
N ILE A 77 -13.54 17.51 -10.29
CA ILE A 77 -13.70 16.18 -10.86
C ILE A 77 -14.51 16.26 -12.15
N SER A 78 -13.89 15.91 -13.27
CA SER A 78 -14.56 15.84 -14.56
C SER A 78 -15.33 14.52 -14.74
N ARG A 79 -14.75 13.40 -14.25
CA ARG A 79 -15.32 12.06 -14.39
C ARG A 79 -14.80 11.08 -13.35
N GLY A 80 -15.68 10.22 -12.84
CA GLY A 80 -15.31 8.99 -12.13
C GLY A 80 -15.47 7.74 -13.00
N PHE A 81 -14.69 6.71 -12.71
CA PHE A 81 -14.90 5.37 -13.28
C PHE A 81 -14.51 4.26 -12.29
N SER A 82 -15.14 3.11 -12.42
CA SER A 82 -14.88 1.92 -11.59
C SER A 82 -15.36 0.65 -12.27
N ASP A 83 -14.63 -0.45 -12.10
CA ASP A 83 -15.13 -1.78 -12.42
C ASP A 83 -16.06 -2.34 -11.32
N GLN A 84 -16.69 -3.48 -11.60
CA GLN A 84 -17.63 -4.13 -10.69
C GLN A 84 -16.99 -4.62 -9.37
N TYR A 85 -15.67 -4.86 -9.35
CA TYR A 85 -14.97 -5.35 -8.15
C TYR A 85 -14.63 -4.19 -7.22
N ALA A 86 -14.15 -3.07 -7.78
CA ALA A 86 -13.87 -1.85 -7.03
C ALA A 86 -15.16 -1.25 -6.45
N ALA A 87 -16.25 -1.24 -7.23
CA ALA A 87 -17.55 -0.73 -6.81
C ALA A 87 -18.40 -1.73 -6.02
N LYS A 88 -17.82 -2.84 -5.51
CA LYS A 88 -18.58 -3.93 -4.85
C LYS A 88 -19.42 -3.47 -3.65
N LYS A 89 -19.02 -2.39 -2.96
CA LYS A 89 -19.74 -1.80 -1.82
C LYS A 89 -20.75 -0.70 -2.25
N LEU A 90 -20.84 -0.40 -3.54
CA LEU A 90 -21.73 0.63 -4.08
C LEU A 90 -22.93 -0.03 -4.77
N PRO A 91 -24.07 0.69 -4.92
CA PRO A 91 -25.24 0.17 -5.60
C PRO A 91 -24.98 -0.26 -7.07
N SER A 92 -24.08 0.42 -7.76
CA SER A 92 -23.63 0.05 -9.11
C SER A 92 -22.30 0.72 -9.47
N THR A 93 -21.65 0.27 -10.54
CA THR A 93 -20.47 0.95 -11.11
C THR A 93 -20.78 2.37 -11.56
N SER A 94 -21.98 2.59 -12.11
CA SER A 94 -22.45 3.91 -12.54
C SER A 94 -22.80 4.84 -11.39
N PHE A 95 -23.02 4.31 -10.19
CA PHE A 95 -23.27 5.13 -9.00
C PHE A 95 -22.02 5.97 -8.70
N TRP A 96 -20.83 5.34 -8.64
CA TRP A 96 -19.57 6.05 -8.44
C TRP A 96 -19.39 7.23 -9.40
N SER A 97 -19.54 6.98 -10.71
CA SER A 97 -19.29 8.01 -11.72
C SER A 97 -20.29 9.17 -11.67
N ARG A 98 -21.55 8.91 -11.31
CA ARG A 98 -22.58 9.96 -11.17
C ARG A 98 -22.40 10.77 -9.90
N SER A 99 -22.10 10.10 -8.79
CA SER A 99 -22.03 10.74 -7.48
C SER A 99 -20.88 11.74 -7.38
N ILE A 100 -19.72 11.43 -7.98
CA ILE A 100 -18.53 12.27 -7.80
C ILE A 100 -18.35 13.37 -8.86
N LYS A 101 -19.13 13.33 -9.95
CA LYS A 101 -18.94 14.24 -11.08
C LYS A 101 -19.24 15.68 -10.67
N GLY A 102 -18.30 16.58 -10.96
CA GLY A 102 -18.45 18.00 -10.69
C GLY A 102 -18.16 18.41 -9.23
N LEU A 103 -17.77 17.47 -8.37
CA LEU A 103 -17.28 17.80 -7.03
C LEU A 103 -15.86 18.37 -7.11
N THR A 104 -15.49 19.17 -6.12
CA THR A 104 -14.16 19.74 -5.96
C THR A 104 -13.48 19.07 -4.78
N VAL A 105 -12.25 18.59 -4.95
CA VAL A 105 -11.48 18.01 -3.83
C VAL A 105 -11.05 19.14 -2.90
N THR A 106 -11.45 19.09 -1.63
CA THR A 106 -11.18 20.14 -0.63
C THR A 106 -10.08 19.76 0.35
N GLY A 107 -9.72 18.47 0.42
CA GLY A 107 -8.67 17.98 1.30
C GLY A 107 -8.51 16.46 1.22
N THR A 108 -7.61 15.93 2.04
CA THR A 108 -7.42 14.48 2.19
C THR A 108 -7.33 14.10 3.67
N ASP A 109 -7.76 12.90 4.01
CA ASP A 109 -7.55 12.31 5.33
C ASP A 109 -7.29 10.79 5.21
N ARG A 110 -6.99 10.16 6.34
CA ARG A 110 -6.81 8.71 6.44
C ARG A 110 -7.31 8.21 7.79
N ARG A 111 -8.01 7.08 7.77
CA ARG A 111 -8.36 6.31 8.97
C ARG A 111 -7.95 4.86 8.78
N GLY A 112 -6.99 4.37 9.57
CA GLY A 112 -6.40 3.04 9.39
C GLY A 112 -5.93 2.83 7.94
N LYS A 113 -6.46 1.80 7.29
CA LYS A 113 -6.18 1.44 5.88
C LYS A 113 -7.16 2.05 4.86
N LEU A 114 -7.99 3.00 5.27
CA LEU A 114 -8.91 3.74 4.42
C LEU A 114 -8.34 5.13 4.14
N MET A 115 -8.04 5.42 2.88
CA MET A 115 -7.74 6.78 2.43
C MET A 115 -9.05 7.50 2.14
N LEU A 116 -9.10 8.79 2.49
CA LEU A 116 -10.26 9.65 2.30
C LEU A 116 -9.89 10.84 1.42
N LEU A 117 -10.77 11.18 0.48
CA LEU A 117 -10.78 12.48 -0.20
C LEU A 117 -11.97 13.25 0.32
N GLU A 118 -11.70 14.42 0.88
CA GLU A 118 -12.73 15.39 1.22
C GLU A 118 -13.13 16.15 -0.03
N THR A 119 -14.43 16.42 -0.19
CA THR A 119 -14.94 17.24 -1.27
C THR A 119 -15.89 18.32 -0.76
N ASP A 120 -16.38 19.15 -1.66
CA ASP A 120 -17.46 20.11 -1.41
C ASP A 120 -18.87 19.47 -1.32
N GLY A 121 -18.96 18.13 -1.43
CA GLY A 121 -20.20 17.38 -1.25
C GLY A 121 -19.98 16.15 -0.37
N MET A 122 -19.79 14.99 -1.00
CA MET A 122 -19.63 13.70 -0.33
C MET A 122 -18.16 13.37 -0.04
N ARG A 123 -17.92 12.59 1.01
CA ARG A 123 -16.59 12.07 1.31
C ARG A 123 -16.33 10.81 0.50
N LEU A 124 -15.18 10.72 -0.15
CA LEU A 124 -14.82 9.56 -0.96
C LEU A 124 -13.79 8.70 -0.25
N GLY A 125 -13.99 7.39 -0.24
CA GLY A 125 -13.09 6.42 0.37
C GLY A 125 -12.39 5.54 -0.66
N MET A 126 -11.12 5.22 -0.42
CA MET A 126 -10.38 4.22 -1.18
C MET A 126 -9.68 3.22 -0.26
N ARG A 127 -9.89 1.92 -0.53
CA ARG A 127 -9.16 0.82 0.09
C ARG A 127 -8.31 0.13 -0.96
N PHE A 128 -7.09 -0.26 -0.58
CA PHE A 128 -6.09 -0.78 -1.51
C PHE A 128 -5.98 -2.32 -1.48
N GLY A 129 -6.54 -2.98 -0.47
CA GLY A 129 -6.44 -4.43 -0.33
C GLY A 129 -4.98 -4.86 -0.16
N MET A 130 -4.56 -5.92 -0.86
CA MET A 130 -3.19 -6.46 -0.74
C MET A 130 -2.19 -5.97 -1.78
N THR A 131 -2.65 -5.48 -2.94
CA THR A 131 -1.77 -5.13 -4.06
C THR A 131 -2.19 -3.84 -4.74
N GLY A 132 -3.17 -3.13 -4.17
CA GLY A 132 -3.62 -1.86 -4.69
C GLY A 132 -2.57 -0.78 -4.47
N VAL A 133 -2.38 0.03 -5.48
CA VAL A 133 -1.48 1.19 -5.47
C VAL A 133 -2.25 2.39 -5.99
N LEU A 134 -2.08 3.54 -5.34
CA LEU A 134 -2.54 4.81 -5.86
C LEU A 134 -1.52 5.37 -6.85
N LEU A 135 -1.97 5.72 -8.04
CA LEU A 135 -1.17 6.38 -9.05
C LEU A 135 -1.81 7.72 -9.41
N LEU A 136 -0.98 8.74 -9.61
CA LEU A 136 -1.38 10.03 -10.15
C LEU A 136 -0.76 10.18 -11.54
N ASP A 137 -1.59 10.05 -12.56
CA ASP A 137 -1.22 10.31 -13.95
C ASP A 137 -1.27 11.82 -14.22
N SER A 138 -0.16 12.37 -14.72
CA SER A 138 -0.04 13.76 -15.13
C SER A 138 0.52 13.83 -16.55
N ASP A 139 0.38 14.96 -17.26
CA ASP A 139 0.92 15.12 -18.63
C ASP A 139 2.44 14.84 -18.73
N ALA A 140 3.16 14.85 -17.60
CA ALA A 140 4.58 14.53 -17.48
C ALA A 140 4.88 13.04 -17.13
N GLY A 141 3.87 12.19 -17.00
CA GLY A 141 3.99 10.77 -16.65
C GLY A 141 3.24 10.37 -15.36
N ILE A 142 3.33 9.07 -15.04
CA ILE A 142 2.69 8.47 -13.86
C ILE A 142 3.58 8.64 -12.63
N ASP A 143 3.14 9.49 -11.70
CA ASP A 143 3.69 9.56 -10.34
C ASP A 143 2.99 8.50 -9.48
N GLY A 144 3.71 7.45 -9.12
CA GLY A 144 3.16 6.34 -8.36
C GLY A 144 4.16 5.80 -7.35
N LEU A 145 3.69 5.53 -6.15
CA LEU A 145 4.46 4.82 -5.13
C LEU A 145 4.30 3.31 -5.35
N PHE A 146 5.08 2.76 -6.29
CA PHE A 146 5.15 1.32 -6.53
C PHE A 146 5.92 0.64 -5.39
N TYR A 147 5.20 0.12 -4.42
CA TYR A 147 5.75 -0.81 -3.44
C TYR A 147 5.64 -2.23 -4.03
N GLY A 148 6.69 -2.66 -4.75
CA GLY A 148 6.82 -4.00 -5.31
C GLY A 148 7.21 -4.04 -6.80
N PRO A 149 7.64 -5.20 -7.32
CA PRO A 149 8.18 -5.36 -8.68
C PRO A 149 7.11 -5.34 -9.80
N HIS A 150 5.97 -4.69 -9.56
CA HIS A 150 4.83 -4.79 -10.45
C HIS A 150 4.98 -3.85 -11.65
N LYS A 151 5.17 -4.44 -12.83
CA LYS A 151 5.06 -3.73 -14.12
C LYS A 151 3.68 -3.07 -14.23
N TYR A 152 3.65 -1.78 -14.52
CA TYR A 152 2.40 -1.09 -14.84
C TYR A 152 1.69 -1.77 -16.03
N ARG A 153 0.37 -1.95 -15.89
CA ARG A 153 -0.52 -2.45 -16.94
C ARG A 153 -1.85 -1.73 -16.83
N SER A 154 -2.30 -1.11 -17.92
CA SER A 154 -3.58 -0.40 -17.98
C SER A 154 -4.77 -1.30 -17.64
N SER A 155 -4.71 -2.59 -17.98
CA SER A 155 -5.75 -3.58 -17.63
C SER A 155 -5.87 -3.90 -16.14
N TRP A 156 -4.95 -3.40 -15.31
CA TRP A 156 -4.98 -3.50 -13.85
C TRP A 156 -5.54 -2.26 -13.16
N ILE A 157 -5.88 -1.20 -13.91
CA ILE A 157 -6.64 -0.08 -13.36
C ILE A 157 -8.07 -0.54 -13.08
N ARG A 158 -8.54 -0.31 -11.84
CA ARG A 158 -9.84 -0.78 -11.35
C ARG A 158 -10.83 0.34 -11.13
N ALA A 159 -10.35 1.49 -10.69
CA ALA A 159 -11.17 2.68 -10.51
C ALA A 159 -10.29 3.93 -10.60
N GLY A 160 -10.91 5.09 -10.74
CA GLY A 160 -10.21 6.34 -10.73
C GLY A 160 -11.12 7.56 -10.84
N ILE A 161 -10.45 8.70 -10.77
CA ILE A 161 -11.01 10.04 -10.84
C ILE A 161 -10.18 10.81 -11.88
N GLU A 162 -10.85 11.36 -12.87
CA GLU A 162 -10.28 12.29 -13.83
C GLU A 162 -10.66 13.71 -13.41
N PHE A 163 -9.70 14.63 -13.45
CA PHE A 163 -9.90 16.03 -13.11
C PHE A 163 -10.03 16.89 -14.37
N GLU A 164 -10.57 18.10 -14.23
CA GLU A 164 -10.72 19.04 -15.36
C GLU A 164 -9.39 19.54 -15.93
N ASP A 165 -8.31 19.48 -15.13
CA ASP A 165 -6.95 19.85 -15.54
C ASP A 165 -6.16 18.72 -16.21
N GLY A 166 -6.83 17.61 -16.56
CA GLY A 166 -6.24 16.48 -17.27
C GLY A 166 -5.59 15.42 -16.38
N ARG A 167 -5.34 15.71 -15.10
CA ARG A 167 -4.76 14.73 -14.16
C ARG A 167 -5.72 13.58 -13.89
N LYS A 168 -5.18 12.41 -13.56
CA LYS A 168 -5.97 11.24 -13.17
C LYS A 168 -5.43 10.60 -11.91
N LEU A 169 -6.27 10.45 -10.90
CA LEU A 169 -5.96 9.68 -9.71
C LEU A 169 -6.58 8.29 -9.84
N VAL A 170 -5.77 7.23 -9.92
CA VAL A 170 -6.23 5.89 -10.27
C VAL A 170 -5.79 4.83 -9.27
N LEU A 171 -6.68 3.87 -9.03
CA LEU A 171 -6.45 2.65 -8.27
C LEU A 171 -5.97 1.55 -9.24
N HIS A 172 -4.69 1.23 -9.17
CA HIS A 172 -4.09 0.10 -9.87
C HIS A 172 -4.02 -1.09 -8.94
N ASP A 173 -4.67 -2.20 -9.30
CA ASP A 173 -4.72 -3.39 -8.44
C ASP A 173 -4.83 -4.70 -9.25
N PRO A 174 -3.73 -5.46 -9.37
CA PRO A 174 -3.72 -6.75 -10.06
C PRO A 174 -4.71 -7.76 -9.48
N ARG A 175 -4.92 -7.78 -8.16
CA ARG A 175 -5.74 -8.79 -7.46
C ARG A 175 -7.22 -8.44 -7.32
N ARG A 176 -7.65 -7.23 -7.69
CA ARG A 176 -9.06 -6.78 -7.63
C ARG A 176 -9.64 -6.82 -6.20
N LEU A 177 -8.82 -6.53 -5.20
CA LEU A 177 -9.18 -6.44 -3.78
C LEU A 177 -9.42 -5.00 -3.32
N GLY A 178 -8.93 -4.00 -4.06
CA GLY A 178 -9.19 -2.60 -3.77
C GLY A 178 -10.65 -2.21 -3.99
N ARG A 179 -11.11 -1.18 -3.28
CA ARG A 179 -12.51 -0.73 -3.26
C ARG A 179 -12.59 0.79 -3.28
N VAL A 180 -13.66 1.30 -3.88
CA VAL A 180 -14.09 2.70 -3.75
C VAL A 180 -15.38 2.76 -2.94
N GLU A 181 -15.50 3.79 -2.10
CA GLU A 181 -16.62 4.00 -1.18
C GLU A 181 -17.11 5.45 -1.27
N VAL A 182 -18.41 5.68 -1.10
CA VAL A 182 -19.03 7.01 -1.01
C VAL A 182 -19.60 7.13 0.40
N ASP A 183 -19.27 8.22 1.09
CA ASP A 183 -19.60 8.48 2.49
C ASP A 183 -19.34 7.27 3.40
N PRO A 184 -18.08 6.78 3.46
CA PRO A 184 -17.76 5.61 4.27
C PRO A 184 -18.03 5.88 5.75
N ASP A 185 -18.70 4.93 6.42
CA ASP A 185 -18.93 5.00 7.87
C ASP A 185 -17.61 4.76 8.62
N LEU A 186 -17.13 5.79 9.30
CA LEU A 186 -15.90 5.75 10.09
C LEU A 186 -16.14 5.28 11.53
N SER A 187 -17.39 5.16 11.97
CA SER A 187 -17.73 4.76 13.33
C SER A 187 -17.45 3.27 13.59
N GLU A 188 -17.42 2.46 12.54
CA GLU A 188 -17.00 1.05 12.60
C GLU A 188 -15.49 0.88 12.83
N LEU A 189 -14.68 1.93 12.62
CA LEU A 189 -13.23 1.86 12.73
C LEU A 189 -12.75 2.26 14.12
N GLY A 190 -11.90 1.42 14.70
CA GLY A 190 -11.20 1.70 15.94
C GLY A 190 -10.32 2.95 15.87
N PRO A 191 -9.72 3.35 17.01
CA PRO A 191 -8.83 4.50 17.07
C PRO A 191 -7.66 4.37 16.08
N ASP A 192 -7.30 5.48 15.43
CA ASP A 192 -6.25 5.47 14.42
C ASP A 192 -4.87 5.21 15.04
N ALA A 193 -4.16 4.18 14.56
CA ALA A 193 -2.89 3.77 15.16
C ALA A 193 -1.76 4.82 15.06
N LEU A 194 -1.81 5.77 14.11
CA LEU A 194 -0.84 6.88 14.05
C LEU A 194 -1.21 8.05 14.96
N ARG A 195 -2.45 8.10 15.48
CA ARG A 195 -2.97 9.21 16.31
C ARG A 195 -3.28 8.81 17.76
N ILE A 196 -3.44 7.51 18.03
CA ILE A 196 -3.83 6.99 19.35
C ILE A 196 -2.80 7.35 20.41
N LYS A 197 -3.27 7.80 21.58
CA LYS A 197 -2.39 8.11 22.72
C LYS A 197 -2.15 6.86 23.57
N ARG A 198 -1.05 6.86 24.32
CA ARG A 198 -0.68 5.72 25.19
C ARG A 198 -1.82 5.26 26.11
N LYS A 199 -2.50 6.22 26.76
CA LYS A 199 -3.62 5.93 27.68
C LYS A 199 -4.78 5.20 26.98
N GLU A 200 -5.13 5.62 25.77
CA GLU A 200 -6.20 5.01 24.97
C GLU A 200 -5.77 3.62 24.49
N PHE A 201 -4.52 3.48 24.05
CA PHE A 201 -3.94 2.20 23.65
C PHE A 201 -3.94 1.18 24.79
N ASP A 202 -3.57 1.60 26.00
CA ASP A 202 -3.59 0.75 27.20
C ASP A 202 -5.02 0.31 27.56
N GLN A 203 -6.03 1.15 27.31
CA GLN A 203 -7.44 0.78 27.51
C GLN A 203 -7.90 -0.26 26.49
N VAL A 204 -7.53 -0.12 25.21
CA VAL A 204 -7.87 -1.07 24.14
C VAL A 204 -7.18 -2.43 24.38
N LEU A 205 -5.96 -2.42 24.93
CA LEU A 205 -5.19 -3.63 25.21
C LEU A 205 -5.39 -4.20 26.63
N HIS A 206 -6.21 -3.58 27.48
CA HIS A 206 -6.40 -4.07 28.83
C HIS A 206 -7.10 -5.43 28.81
N ILE A 207 -6.38 -6.48 29.18
CA ILE A 207 -6.85 -7.87 29.13
C ILE A 207 -6.56 -8.54 30.48
N LYS A 208 -7.57 -9.21 31.04
CA LYS A 208 -7.34 -10.24 32.07
C LYS A 208 -6.85 -11.51 31.39
N ARG A 209 -5.77 -12.10 31.89
CA ARG A 209 -5.16 -13.31 31.32
C ARG A 209 -6.21 -14.41 31.13
N GLY A 210 -6.43 -14.85 29.87
CA GLY A 210 -7.44 -15.85 29.51
C GLY A 210 -8.70 -15.31 28.84
N GLU A 211 -8.90 -13.98 28.79
CA GLU A 211 -10.06 -13.36 28.15
C GLU A 211 -9.78 -12.87 26.72
N GLY A 212 -10.55 -13.41 25.77
CA GLY A 212 -10.63 -12.96 24.38
C GLY A 212 -9.49 -13.41 23.44
N PRO A 213 -9.45 -12.88 22.20
CA PRO A 213 -8.56 -13.38 21.17
C PRO A 213 -7.09 -13.05 21.46
N ALA A 214 -6.19 -13.84 20.87
CA ALA A 214 -4.76 -13.64 20.98
C ALA A 214 -4.36 -12.21 20.58
N LEU A 215 -3.30 -11.68 21.19
CA LEU A 215 -2.86 -10.28 20.99
C LEU A 215 -2.72 -9.92 19.50
N LYS A 216 -2.16 -10.83 18.68
CA LYS A 216 -2.04 -10.63 17.23
C LYS A 216 -3.39 -10.40 16.55
N ALA A 217 -4.40 -11.20 16.89
CA ALA A 217 -5.73 -11.07 16.29
C ALA A 217 -6.40 -9.75 16.71
N ARG A 218 -6.23 -9.31 17.97
CA ARG A 218 -6.72 -8.01 18.44
C ARG A 218 -6.09 -6.84 17.68
N LEU A 219 -4.77 -6.88 17.45
CA LEU A 219 -4.07 -5.82 16.71
C LEU A 219 -4.41 -5.79 15.21
N LEU A 220 -4.97 -6.86 14.67
CA LEU A 220 -5.40 -6.95 13.28
C LEU A 220 -6.87 -6.58 13.07
N ASP A 221 -7.64 -6.46 14.15
CA ASP A 221 -9.02 -5.98 14.15
C ASP A 221 -9.03 -4.45 14.00
N GLN A 222 -9.73 -3.93 12.99
CA GLN A 222 -9.62 -2.53 12.53
C GLN A 222 -10.68 -1.64 13.14
#